data_AF-A0A7W7HMI0-F1
#
_entry.id   AF-A0A7W7HMI0-F1
#
_cell.length_a   1.000
_cell.length_b   1.000
_cell.length_c   1.000
_cell.angle_alpha   90.00
_cell.angle_beta   90.00
_cell.angle_gamma   90.00
#
_symmetry.space_group_name_H-M   'P 1'
#
loop_
_entity.id
_entity.type
_entity.pdbx_description
1 polymer ?
#
loop_
_entity_poly.entity_id
_entity_poly.type
_entity_poly.pdbx_seq_one_letter_code
_entity_poly.pdbx_strand_id
1 'polypeptide(L)'
;MTAYGDRLRELRHHAGLTMEQLAEASGVSVRAISDMERGHSRAPQPRTVAALATALGADPRGLAGLRPRRLHSHLGRAEPPRVTTGFVGRTAETERILRHAAGPAPVVLLHGQPGIGKTALAVHLAGRLRLPGGRIFLDLRGLDPVPIHPGEAARQLLSALGVGPRRIAGASGERCSQLRAELAGRRCLLILDNAADEAQVRPLLPGTGDGLTLITSRRMLGGLDDVRRTGLGPLTPDESATLLAAVTDRATGPAAARIADLCGHLPLALRIAGTRLAARPDWTAAHLAARLADPARRLALLSSGDTGVAATIGHSHAQLSGEGRALFRRIAHLPGPGFAAPAVGALTGAGPDDATDRLDELVEIGLLETVGHDRYRMPDLIRLYAAERLHAEETAAAREATRRRISAGRPAWSVAAEVGCIDVPTYG
;
A
#
# COMPACT_ATOMS: atom_id res chain seq x y z
N MET A 1 -19.80 -20.10 26.98
CA MET A 1 -21.16 -19.65 27.35
C MET A 1 -21.60 -20.28 28.68
N THR A 2 -20.80 -20.17 29.75
CA THR A 2 -21.09 -20.69 31.11
C THR A 2 -20.12 -20.03 32.10
N ALA A 3 -20.13 -18.70 32.25
CA ALA A 3 -19.14 -18.00 33.10
C ALA A 3 -19.71 -17.49 34.43
N TYR A 4 -21.01 -17.18 34.49
CA TYR A 4 -21.62 -16.52 35.64
C TYR A 4 -22.02 -17.49 36.76
N GLY A 5 -22.77 -18.55 36.43
CA GLY A 5 -23.27 -19.52 37.42
C GLY A 5 -22.16 -20.26 38.16
N ASP A 6 -21.12 -20.68 37.44
CA ASP A 6 -19.97 -21.36 38.04
C ASP A 6 -19.17 -20.42 38.97
N ARG A 7 -19.06 -19.14 38.58
CA ARG A 7 -18.35 -18.14 39.39
C ARG A 7 -19.11 -17.76 40.65
N LEU A 8 -20.43 -17.63 40.56
CA LEU A 8 -21.31 -17.41 41.71
C LEU A 8 -21.18 -18.57 42.72
N ARG A 9 -21.21 -19.81 42.23
CA ARG A 9 -21.02 -21.02 43.05
C ARG A 9 -19.65 -21.02 43.74
N GLU A 10 -18.58 -20.77 42.98
CA GLU A 10 -17.20 -20.74 43.48
C GLU A 10 -17.03 -19.70 44.61
N LEU A 11 -17.51 -18.47 44.39
CA LEU A 11 -17.43 -17.40 45.39
C LEU A 11 -18.25 -17.71 46.64
N ARG A 12 -19.45 -18.30 46.49
CA ARG A 12 -20.28 -18.72 47.62
C ARG A 12 -19.58 -19.79 48.47
N HIS A 13 -18.95 -20.79 47.84
CA HIS A 13 -18.18 -21.80 48.57
C HIS A 13 -16.95 -21.22 49.26
N HIS A 14 -16.22 -20.30 48.61
CA HIS A 14 -15.10 -19.61 49.25
C HIS A 14 -15.52 -18.76 50.46
N ALA A 15 -16.70 -18.15 50.41
CA ALA A 15 -17.29 -17.43 51.53
C ALA A 15 -17.89 -18.35 52.62
N GLY A 16 -17.89 -19.68 52.41
CA GLY A 16 -18.44 -20.64 53.36
C GLY A 16 -19.97 -20.59 53.52
N LEU A 17 -20.70 -20.01 52.55
CA LEU A 17 -22.13 -19.77 52.65
C LEU A 17 -22.97 -20.88 51.99
N THR A 18 -24.08 -21.27 52.62
CA THR A 18 -25.14 -22.02 51.92
C THR A 18 -25.92 -21.11 50.97
N MET A 19 -26.73 -21.69 50.07
CA MET A 19 -27.61 -20.88 49.22
C MET A 19 -28.66 -20.12 50.04
N GLU A 20 -29.14 -20.66 51.18
CA GLU A 20 -30.05 -19.92 52.07
C GLU A 20 -29.35 -18.73 52.74
N GLN A 21 -28.12 -18.93 53.22
CA GLN A 21 -27.37 -17.86 53.88
C GLN A 21 -26.99 -16.73 52.89
N LEU A 22 -26.66 -17.08 51.64
CA LEU A 22 -26.42 -16.07 50.61
C LEU A 22 -27.73 -15.34 50.22
N ALA A 23 -28.86 -16.05 50.19
CA ALA A 23 -30.16 -15.44 49.92
C ALA A 23 -30.54 -14.41 50.99
N GLU A 24 -30.34 -14.77 52.26
CA GLU A 24 -30.57 -13.89 53.40
C GLU A 24 -29.67 -12.65 53.37
N ALA A 25 -28.37 -12.83 53.10
CA ALA A 25 -27.41 -11.73 53.06
C ALA A 25 -27.56 -10.80 51.84
N SER A 26 -28.08 -11.31 50.71
CA SER A 26 -28.22 -10.54 49.46
C SER A 26 -29.63 -10.03 49.19
N GLY A 27 -30.64 -10.52 49.89
CA GLY A 27 -32.05 -10.27 49.60
C GLY A 27 -32.55 -10.90 48.28
N VAL A 28 -31.77 -11.78 47.66
CA VAL A 28 -32.14 -12.52 46.45
C VAL A 28 -32.70 -13.88 46.84
N SER A 29 -33.79 -14.33 46.21
CA SER A 29 -34.40 -15.61 46.60
C SER A 29 -33.47 -16.81 46.36
N VAL A 30 -33.56 -17.82 47.23
CA VAL A 30 -32.80 -19.09 47.11
C VAL A 30 -33.02 -19.73 45.74
N ARG A 31 -34.26 -19.70 45.23
CA ARG A 31 -34.61 -20.20 43.90
C ARG A 31 -33.85 -19.46 42.78
N ALA A 32 -33.78 -18.12 42.85
CA ALA A 32 -33.06 -17.34 41.85
C ALA A 32 -31.55 -17.63 41.88
N ILE A 33 -30.94 -17.79 43.07
CA ILE A 33 -29.53 -18.21 43.21
C ILE A 33 -29.32 -19.60 42.62
N SER A 34 -30.22 -20.54 42.90
CA SER A 34 -30.20 -21.89 42.34
C SER A 34 -30.28 -21.91 40.81
N ASP A 35 -31.19 -21.12 40.24
CA ASP A 35 -31.38 -21.01 38.78
C ASP A 35 -30.18 -20.34 38.10
N MET A 36 -29.52 -19.39 38.77
CA MET A 36 -28.29 -18.77 38.32
C MET A 36 -27.10 -19.73 38.35
N GLU A 37 -26.90 -20.47 39.45
CA GLU A 37 -25.80 -21.44 39.57
C GLU A 37 -25.94 -22.61 38.60
N ARG A 38 -27.16 -23.07 38.32
CA ARG A 38 -27.43 -24.12 37.31
C ARG A 38 -27.42 -23.60 35.87
N GLY A 39 -27.25 -22.29 35.66
CA GLY A 39 -27.19 -21.68 34.34
C GLY A 39 -28.52 -21.55 33.60
N HIS A 40 -29.65 -21.71 34.32
CA HIS A 40 -30.99 -21.43 33.79
C HIS A 40 -31.25 -19.93 33.63
N SER A 41 -30.65 -19.10 34.49
CA SER A 41 -30.62 -17.64 34.33
C SER A 41 -29.24 -17.18 33.87
N ARG A 42 -29.13 -16.83 32.58
CA ARG A 42 -27.86 -16.49 31.92
C ARG A 42 -27.49 -15.01 31.98
N ALA A 43 -28.42 -14.14 32.39
CA ALA A 43 -28.22 -12.69 32.50
C ALA A 43 -29.11 -12.07 33.59
N PRO A 44 -28.71 -12.13 34.87
CA PRO A 44 -29.46 -11.53 35.95
C PRO A 44 -29.47 -10.01 35.83
N GLN A 45 -30.48 -9.37 36.43
CA GLN A 45 -30.54 -7.91 36.44
C GLN A 45 -29.33 -7.32 37.17
N PRO A 46 -28.77 -6.17 36.73
CA PRO A 46 -27.60 -5.55 37.36
C PRO A 46 -27.74 -5.31 38.86
N ARG A 47 -28.97 -5.02 39.33
CA ARG A 47 -29.30 -4.87 40.76
C ARG A 47 -29.09 -6.16 41.54
N THR A 48 -29.48 -7.30 40.97
CA THR A 48 -29.29 -8.63 41.57
C THR A 48 -27.80 -9.01 41.64
N VAL A 49 -27.03 -8.71 40.60
CA VAL A 49 -25.58 -8.94 40.59
C VAL A 49 -24.87 -8.09 41.63
N ALA A 50 -25.26 -6.82 41.77
CA ALA A 50 -24.70 -5.94 42.79
C ALA A 50 -25.01 -6.43 44.22
N ALA A 51 -26.25 -6.85 44.48
CA ALA A 51 -26.65 -7.35 45.79
C ALA A 51 -25.90 -8.64 46.19
N LEU A 52 -25.75 -9.59 45.25
CA LEU A 52 -24.98 -10.83 45.48
C LEU A 52 -23.49 -10.54 45.68
N ALA A 53 -22.92 -9.62 44.91
CA ALA A 53 -21.52 -9.24 45.03
C ALA A 53 -21.21 -8.58 46.39
N THR A 54 -22.09 -7.69 46.86
CA THR A 54 -21.99 -7.09 48.20
C THR A 54 -22.02 -8.16 49.29
N ALA A 55 -22.96 -9.11 49.23
CA ALA A 55 -23.08 -10.19 50.22
C ALA A 55 -21.87 -11.14 50.22
N LEU A 56 -21.21 -11.32 49.07
CA LEU A 56 -20.02 -12.16 48.91
C LEU A 56 -18.69 -11.41 49.13
N GLY A 57 -18.73 -10.11 49.44
CA GLY A 57 -17.52 -9.28 49.53
C GLY A 57 -16.74 -9.19 48.21
N ALA A 58 -17.41 -9.34 47.07
CA ALA A 58 -16.82 -9.37 45.74
C ALA A 58 -17.12 -8.08 44.94
N ASP A 59 -16.29 -7.77 43.95
CA ASP A 59 -16.61 -6.73 42.95
C ASP A 59 -17.81 -7.17 42.08
N PRO A 60 -18.90 -6.38 41.98
CA PRO A 60 -20.03 -6.66 41.09
C PRO A 60 -19.63 -6.95 39.64
N ARG A 61 -18.55 -6.31 39.16
CA ARG A 61 -18.00 -6.57 37.82
C ARG A 61 -17.28 -7.92 37.78
N GLY A 62 -16.54 -8.26 38.82
CA GLY A 62 -15.90 -9.58 38.97
C GLY A 62 -16.91 -10.73 39.04
N LEU A 63 -18.07 -10.53 39.68
CA LEU A 63 -19.15 -11.52 39.75
C LEU A 63 -19.90 -11.65 38.41
N ALA A 64 -20.12 -10.55 37.69
CA ALA A 64 -20.70 -10.54 36.34
C ALA A 64 -19.83 -11.23 35.27
N GLY A 65 -18.64 -11.74 35.63
CA GLY A 65 -17.64 -12.21 34.66
C GLY A 65 -16.92 -11.07 33.92
N LEU A 66 -17.18 -9.82 34.29
CA LEU A 66 -16.49 -8.62 33.82
C LEU A 66 -15.28 -8.35 34.71
N ARG A 67 -14.33 -9.30 34.78
CA ARG A 67 -12.95 -8.84 34.95
C ARG A 67 -12.61 -8.08 33.66
N PRO A 68 -12.18 -6.81 33.70
CA PRO A 68 -11.30 -6.36 32.66
C PRO A 68 -10.01 -7.18 32.87
N ARG A 69 -9.92 -8.37 32.25
CA ARG A 69 -8.65 -8.66 31.60
C ARG A 69 -8.40 -7.38 30.80
N ARG A 70 -7.25 -6.75 30.98
CA ARG A 70 -6.71 -5.87 29.95
C ARG A 70 -6.41 -6.72 28.70
N LEU A 71 -7.44 -7.37 28.15
CA LEU A 71 -7.65 -7.40 26.74
C LEU A 71 -8.00 -5.94 26.44
N HIS A 72 -6.96 -5.11 26.25
CA HIS A 72 -7.12 -4.06 25.27
C HIS A 72 -7.80 -4.74 24.11
N SER A 73 -9.03 -4.33 23.81
CA SER A 73 -9.74 -4.81 22.65
C SER A 73 -8.81 -4.59 21.47
N HIS A 74 -8.11 -5.64 21.05
CA HIS A 74 -7.40 -5.71 19.79
C HIS A 74 -8.43 -5.77 18.66
N LEU A 75 -9.42 -4.84 18.69
CA LEU A 75 -10.19 -4.48 17.52
C LEU A 75 -9.15 -3.90 16.56
N GLY A 76 -8.65 -4.80 15.71
CA GLY A 76 -7.58 -4.63 14.74
C GLY A 76 -6.60 -3.50 15.04
N ARG A 77 -5.46 -3.81 15.68
CA ARG A 77 -4.27 -3.03 15.31
C ARG A 77 -4.22 -3.15 13.79
N ALA A 78 -4.23 -2.03 13.08
CA ALA A 78 -4.15 -2.01 11.63
C ALA A 78 -2.75 -2.50 11.26
N GLU A 79 -2.50 -3.80 11.41
CA GLU A 79 -1.18 -4.37 11.25
C GLU A 79 -0.84 -4.38 9.77
N PRO A 80 0.44 -4.18 9.42
CA PRO A 80 0.88 -4.34 8.05
C PRO A 80 0.47 -5.71 7.50
N PRO A 81 0.15 -5.81 6.19
CA PRO A 81 -0.13 -7.09 5.57
C PRO A 81 1.07 -8.03 5.69
N ARG A 82 0.84 -9.33 5.48
CA ARG A 82 1.89 -10.35 5.57
C ARG A 82 3.05 -10.00 4.63
N VAL A 83 4.27 -9.97 5.18
CA VAL A 83 5.50 -9.82 4.39
C VAL A 83 5.59 -11.00 3.44
N THR A 84 5.74 -10.73 2.14
CA THR A 84 5.97 -11.77 1.15
C THR A 84 7.33 -12.42 1.42
N THR A 85 7.38 -13.75 1.48
CA THR A 85 8.65 -14.49 1.57
C THR A 85 9.48 -14.25 0.31
N GLY A 86 10.79 -14.07 0.46
CA GLY A 86 11.66 -13.75 -0.67
C GLY A 86 11.62 -12.28 -1.10
N PHE A 87 11.58 -11.34 -0.15
CA PHE A 87 11.89 -9.94 -0.45
C PHE A 87 13.36 -9.83 -0.86
N VAL A 88 13.62 -9.24 -2.03
CA VAL A 88 14.96 -9.17 -2.63
C VAL A 88 15.33 -7.72 -2.94
N GLY A 89 16.62 -7.42 -2.76
CA GLY A 89 17.21 -6.12 -3.08
C GLY A 89 16.84 -5.02 -2.09
N ARG A 90 16.97 -3.77 -2.55
CA ARG A 90 16.66 -2.55 -1.79
C ARG A 90 17.51 -2.33 -0.55
N THR A 91 18.72 -2.89 -0.52
CA THR A 91 19.63 -2.80 0.63
C THR A 91 20.03 -1.35 0.89
N ALA A 92 20.47 -0.63 -0.14
CA ALA A 92 20.91 0.76 -0.03
C ALA A 92 19.76 1.71 0.41
N GLU A 93 18.56 1.54 -0.15
CA GLU A 93 17.38 2.29 0.24
C GLU A 93 16.99 1.97 1.69
N THR A 94 17.00 0.69 2.08
CA THR A 94 16.72 0.24 3.44
C THR A 94 17.68 0.89 4.44
N GLU A 95 18.98 0.81 4.20
CA GLU A 95 20.01 1.40 5.09
C GLU A 95 19.87 2.91 5.22
N ARG A 96 19.58 3.60 4.11
CA ARG A 96 19.35 5.05 4.12
C ARG A 96 18.13 5.42 4.95
N ILE A 97 17.05 4.67 4.82
CA ILE A 97 15.81 4.87 5.59
C ILE A 97 16.06 4.59 7.07
N LEU A 98 16.75 3.49 7.40
CA LEU A 98 17.09 3.15 8.79
C LEU A 98 17.98 4.21 9.45
N ARG A 99 18.94 4.79 8.72
CA ARG A 99 19.74 5.92 9.22
C ARG A 99 18.89 7.16 9.47
N HIS A 100 17.98 7.50 8.56
CA HIS A 100 17.09 8.65 8.73
C HIS A 100 16.08 8.44 9.87
N ALA A 101 15.67 7.20 10.12
CA ALA A 101 14.73 6.82 11.19
C ALA A 101 15.26 7.11 12.62
N ALA A 102 16.54 7.48 12.77
CA ALA A 102 17.13 7.87 14.05
C ALA A 102 16.93 9.36 14.41
N GLY A 103 16.41 10.18 13.49
CA GLY A 103 16.09 11.59 13.76
C GLY A 103 14.79 11.80 14.55
N PRO A 104 14.44 13.05 14.90
CA PRO A 104 13.15 13.38 15.51
C PRO A 104 12.03 13.33 14.46
N ALA A 105 10.92 12.65 14.79
CA ALA A 105 9.71 12.48 13.98
C ALA A 105 9.94 12.24 12.46
N PRO A 106 10.83 11.31 12.07
CA PRO A 106 11.24 11.16 10.68
C PRO A 106 10.05 10.77 9.79
N VAL A 107 9.96 11.42 8.63
CA VAL A 107 8.97 11.13 7.59
C VAL A 107 9.70 10.76 6.31
N VAL A 108 9.39 9.57 5.78
CA VAL A 108 9.98 9.05 4.54
C VAL A 108 8.90 8.80 3.51
N LEU A 109 9.06 9.36 2.32
CA LEU A 109 8.22 9.08 1.16
C LEU A 109 8.91 8.10 0.21
N LEU A 110 8.27 6.97 -0.03
CA LEU A 110 8.62 6.02 -1.10
C LEU A 110 7.79 6.36 -2.34
N HIS A 111 8.45 6.69 -3.45
CA HIS A 111 7.80 7.00 -4.72
C HIS A 111 8.41 6.21 -5.89
N GLY A 112 7.69 6.15 -7.03
CA GLY A 112 8.13 5.44 -8.24
C GLY A 112 7.00 4.77 -9.00
N GLN A 113 7.33 4.09 -10.09
CA GLN A 113 6.35 3.54 -11.04
C GLN A 113 5.38 2.47 -10.47
N PRO A 114 4.28 2.16 -11.18
CA PRO A 114 3.42 0.99 -10.94
C PRO A 114 4.21 -0.31 -10.74
N GLY A 115 3.87 -1.10 -9.72
CA GLY A 115 4.48 -2.43 -9.49
C GLY A 115 5.93 -2.46 -8.97
N ILE A 116 6.55 -1.30 -8.70
CA ILE A 116 7.98 -1.21 -8.32
C ILE A 116 8.32 -1.73 -6.91
N GLY A 117 7.29 -2.00 -6.09
CA GLY A 117 7.46 -2.58 -4.75
C GLY A 117 7.49 -1.59 -3.58
N LYS A 118 6.94 -0.36 -3.72
CA LYS A 118 6.86 0.62 -2.61
C LYS A 118 6.22 0.06 -1.34
N THR A 119 4.99 -0.44 -1.45
CA THR A 119 4.26 -1.06 -0.34
C THR A 119 5.01 -2.26 0.22
N ALA A 120 5.62 -3.08 -0.64
CA ALA A 120 6.43 -4.22 -0.21
C ALA A 120 7.65 -3.78 0.62
N LEU A 121 8.35 -2.71 0.22
CA LEU A 121 9.47 -2.15 0.99
C LEU A 121 8.99 -1.57 2.33
N ALA A 122 7.88 -0.83 2.35
CA ALA A 122 7.32 -0.30 3.60
C ALA A 122 6.97 -1.42 4.59
N VAL A 123 6.32 -2.48 4.10
CA VAL A 123 5.94 -3.66 4.90
C VAL A 123 7.18 -4.46 5.34
N HIS A 124 8.19 -4.58 4.48
CA HIS A 124 9.48 -5.21 4.83
C HIS A 124 10.21 -4.45 5.94
N LEU A 125 10.28 -3.12 5.84
CA LEU A 125 10.82 -2.24 6.89
C LEU A 125 10.03 -2.40 8.19
N ALA A 126 8.70 -2.54 8.12
CA ALA A 126 7.87 -2.83 9.27
C ALA A 126 8.23 -4.15 9.94
N GLY A 127 8.64 -5.17 9.18
CA GLY A 127 9.15 -6.43 9.73
C GLY A 127 10.47 -6.28 10.50
N ARG A 128 11.34 -5.36 10.06
CA ARG A 128 12.67 -5.11 10.64
C ARG A 128 12.65 -4.14 11.82
N LEU A 129 11.82 -3.10 11.75
CA LEU A 129 11.71 -2.07 12.78
C LEU A 129 10.73 -2.49 13.86
N ARG A 130 11.25 -2.72 15.08
CA ARG A 130 10.44 -3.00 16.27
C ARG A 130 10.41 -1.77 17.16
N LEU A 131 9.36 -0.98 17.05
CA LEU A 131 9.12 0.18 17.91
C LEU A 131 8.18 -0.19 19.07
N PRO A 132 8.40 0.32 20.31
CA PRO A 132 7.61 -0.05 21.48
C PRO A 132 6.10 0.20 21.35
N GLY A 133 5.73 1.28 20.65
CA GLY A 133 4.35 1.66 20.37
C GLY A 133 3.67 0.80 19.29
N GLY A 134 4.41 -0.13 18.66
CA GLY A 134 3.89 -1.00 17.62
C GLY A 134 3.92 -0.38 16.23
N ARG A 135 3.12 -0.98 15.33
CA ARG A 135 3.09 -0.69 13.89
C ARG A 135 1.64 -0.49 13.48
N ILE A 136 1.37 0.56 12.70
CA ILE A 136 0.04 0.90 12.19
C ILE A 136 0.18 1.12 10.68
N PHE A 137 -0.63 0.43 9.91
CA PHE A 137 -0.70 0.48 8.46
C PHE A 137 -2.11 0.94 8.06
N LEU A 138 -2.17 1.95 7.21
CA LEU A 138 -3.41 2.45 6.64
C LEU A 138 -3.22 2.67 5.15
N ASP A 139 -4.03 1.99 4.34
CA ASP A 139 -4.18 2.30 2.92
C ASP A 139 -5.08 3.51 2.76
N LEU A 140 -4.52 4.61 2.23
CA LEU A 140 -5.18 5.89 1.99
C LEU A 140 -6.03 5.91 0.70
N ARG A 141 -5.97 4.84 -0.09
CA ARG A 141 -6.78 4.64 -1.30
C ARG A 141 -6.62 5.76 -2.33
N GLY A 142 -5.42 6.30 -2.45
CA GLY A 142 -5.13 7.44 -3.32
C GLY A 142 -5.21 7.17 -4.82
N LEU A 143 -5.48 5.93 -5.22
CA LEU A 143 -5.77 5.56 -6.62
C LEU A 143 -7.26 5.27 -6.86
N ASP A 144 -8.09 5.29 -5.81
CA ASP A 144 -9.54 5.15 -5.96
C ASP A 144 -10.14 6.46 -6.48
N PRO A 145 -11.33 6.43 -7.10
CA PRO A 145 -12.02 7.65 -7.53
C PRO A 145 -12.30 8.64 -6.37
N VAL A 146 -12.44 8.11 -5.15
CA VAL A 146 -12.62 8.90 -3.93
C VAL A 146 -11.62 8.39 -2.87
N PRO A 147 -10.46 9.04 -2.72
CA PRO A 147 -9.49 8.73 -1.67
C PRO A 147 -10.08 8.91 -0.27
N ILE A 148 -9.46 8.29 0.74
CA ILE A 148 -9.88 8.48 2.14
C ILE A 148 -9.66 9.92 2.57
N HIS A 149 -10.72 10.57 3.08
CA HIS A 149 -10.62 11.91 3.65
C HIS A 149 -9.72 11.94 4.91
N PRO A 150 -8.87 12.97 5.12
CA PRO A 150 -7.95 13.04 6.26
C PRO A 150 -8.58 12.81 7.64
N GLY A 151 -9.74 13.40 7.90
CA GLY A 151 -10.45 13.20 9.18
C GLY A 151 -10.89 11.74 9.41
N GLU A 152 -11.20 11.02 8.34
CA GLU A 152 -11.59 9.61 8.40
C GLU A 152 -10.35 8.73 8.59
N ALA A 153 -9.26 9.00 7.87
CA ALA A 153 -7.97 8.38 8.14
C ALA A 153 -7.54 8.59 9.61
N ALA A 154 -7.62 9.82 10.13
CA ALA A 154 -7.30 10.13 11.51
C ALA A 154 -8.17 9.36 12.51
N ARG A 155 -9.47 9.22 12.24
CA ARG A 155 -10.39 8.41 13.06
C ARG A 155 -9.94 6.95 13.11
N GLN A 156 -9.55 6.36 11.98
CA GLN A 156 -9.07 4.97 11.90
C GLN A 156 -7.74 4.79 12.64
N LEU A 157 -6.81 5.73 12.48
CA LEU A 157 -5.52 5.71 13.17
C LEU A 157 -5.68 5.86 14.69
N LEU A 158 -6.51 6.79 15.15
CA LEU A 158 -6.85 6.94 16.58
C LEU A 158 -7.48 5.67 17.15
N SER A 159 -8.38 5.03 16.40
CA SER A 159 -8.97 3.75 16.79
C SER A 159 -7.91 2.66 16.92
N ALA A 160 -6.98 2.57 15.95
CA ALA A 160 -5.86 1.62 15.97
C ALA A 160 -4.87 1.87 17.12
N LEU A 161 -4.72 3.13 17.55
CA LEU A 161 -3.96 3.54 18.73
C LEU A 161 -4.67 3.22 20.06
N GLY A 162 -5.91 2.72 20.00
CA GLY A 162 -6.73 2.33 21.16
C GLY A 162 -7.54 3.48 21.77
N VAL A 163 -7.70 4.60 21.07
CA VAL A 163 -8.57 5.69 21.51
C VAL A 163 -10.03 5.25 21.36
N GLY A 164 -10.76 5.20 22.48
CA GLY A 164 -12.15 4.77 22.47
C GLY A 164 -13.03 5.70 21.63
N PRO A 165 -14.07 5.18 20.93
CA PRO A 165 -14.88 5.97 20.00
C PRO A 165 -15.49 7.25 20.58
N ARG A 166 -15.88 7.24 21.86
CA ARG A 166 -16.44 8.41 22.56
C ARG A 166 -15.42 9.51 22.85
N ARG A 167 -14.12 9.19 22.79
CA ARG A 167 -13.01 10.13 23.01
C ARG A 167 -12.46 10.68 21.69
N ILE A 168 -12.86 10.13 20.55
CA ILE A 168 -12.44 10.64 19.24
C ILE A 168 -13.25 11.89 18.93
N ALA A 169 -12.57 12.98 18.57
CA ALA A 169 -13.22 14.24 18.25
C ALA A 169 -14.22 14.10 17.09
N GLY A 170 -15.26 14.94 17.11
CA GLY A 170 -16.30 14.93 16.08
C GLY A 170 -15.83 15.59 14.78
N ALA A 171 -15.23 16.77 14.88
CA ALA A 171 -14.78 17.54 13.72
C ALA A 171 -13.48 16.96 13.12
N SER A 172 -13.35 17.03 11.79
CA SER A 172 -12.19 16.48 11.07
C SER A 172 -10.86 17.11 11.51
N GLY A 173 -10.80 18.44 11.59
CA GLY A 173 -9.58 19.16 12.00
C GLY A 173 -9.16 18.85 13.44
N GLU A 174 -10.14 18.70 14.34
CA GLU A 174 -9.90 18.28 15.73
C GLU A 174 -9.37 16.85 15.80
N ARG A 175 -9.91 15.92 14.99
CA ARG A 175 -9.40 14.54 14.89
C ARG A 175 -7.95 14.49 14.43
N CYS A 176 -7.59 15.24 13.40
CA CYS A 176 -6.21 15.31 12.93
C CYS A 176 -5.28 15.89 14.02
N SER A 177 -5.75 16.91 14.75
CA SER A 177 -4.98 17.51 15.86
C SER A 177 -4.81 16.54 17.04
N GLN A 178 -5.86 15.80 17.38
CA GLN A 178 -5.83 14.74 18.39
C GLN A 178 -4.88 13.61 18.00
N LEU A 179 -4.88 13.20 16.72
CA LEU A 179 -3.95 12.19 16.21
C LEU A 179 -2.50 12.65 16.42
N ARG A 180 -2.15 13.89 16.04
CA ARG A 180 -0.79 14.40 16.22
C ARG A 180 -0.37 14.42 17.69
N ALA A 181 -1.27 14.79 18.60
CA ALA A 181 -1.01 14.75 20.04
C ALA A 181 -0.76 13.32 20.55
N GLU A 182 -1.54 12.34 20.10
CA GLU A 182 -1.35 10.93 20.47
C GLU A 182 -0.05 10.35 19.89
N LEU A 183 0.34 10.74 18.67
CA LEU A 183 1.59 10.30 18.04
C LEU A 183 2.83 10.91 18.70
N ALA A 184 2.75 12.17 19.15
CA ALA A 184 3.88 12.84 19.81
C ALA A 184 4.36 12.09 21.08
N GLY A 185 3.45 11.48 21.82
CA GLY A 185 3.77 10.69 23.03
C GLY A 185 4.10 9.22 22.77
N ARG A 186 4.16 8.77 21.50
CA ARG A 186 4.28 7.35 21.15
C ARG A 186 5.38 7.09 20.13
N ARG A 187 6.27 6.18 20.49
CA ARG A 187 7.27 5.64 19.56
C ARG A 187 6.66 4.48 18.75
N CYS A 188 5.94 4.79 17.68
CA CYS A 188 5.36 3.78 16.77
C CYS A 188 5.78 4.00 15.31
N LEU A 189 5.62 2.95 14.49
CA LEU A 189 5.79 3.03 13.04
C LEU A 189 4.41 3.25 12.41
N LEU A 190 4.23 4.38 11.74
CA LEU A 190 3.06 4.70 10.96
C LEU A 190 3.36 4.46 9.48
N ILE A 191 2.52 3.69 8.78
CA ILE A 191 2.61 3.45 7.34
C ILE A 191 1.34 3.97 6.70
N LEU A 192 1.49 5.03 5.91
CA LEU A 192 0.44 5.64 5.09
C LEU A 192 0.64 5.15 3.66
N ASP A 193 0.00 4.04 3.32
CA ASP A 193 0.15 3.41 2.00
C ASP A 193 -0.78 4.10 0.99
N ASN A 194 -0.31 4.22 -0.24
CA ASN A 194 -1.10 4.68 -1.39
C ASN A 194 -1.69 6.09 -1.20
N ALA A 195 -0.87 7.07 -0.80
CA ALA A 195 -1.28 8.46 -0.67
C ALA A 195 -1.59 9.12 -2.03
N ALA A 196 -2.68 9.87 -2.09
CA ALA A 196 -3.11 10.63 -3.28
C ALA A 196 -2.27 11.89 -3.49
N ASP A 197 -2.24 12.76 -2.46
CA ASP A 197 -1.69 14.12 -2.53
C ASP A 197 -1.26 14.63 -1.13
N GLU A 198 -0.68 15.83 -1.10
CA GLU A 198 -0.20 16.49 0.11
C GLU A 198 -1.33 16.89 1.06
N ALA A 199 -2.49 17.28 0.55
CA ALA A 199 -3.64 17.67 1.37
C ALA A 199 -4.19 16.47 2.16
N GLN A 200 -4.08 15.27 1.60
CA GLN A 200 -4.45 14.03 2.25
C GLN A 200 -3.50 13.69 3.41
N VAL A 201 -2.19 13.83 3.18
CA VAL A 201 -1.15 13.33 4.08
C VAL A 201 -0.77 14.33 5.16
N ARG A 202 -0.60 15.61 4.81
CA ARG A 202 -0.08 16.66 5.71
C ARG A 202 -0.80 16.72 7.07
N PRO A 203 -2.14 16.62 7.16
CA PRO A 203 -2.82 16.68 8.46
C PRO A 203 -2.56 15.48 9.37
N LEU A 204 -2.10 14.35 8.81
CA LEU A 204 -1.86 13.08 9.51
C LEU A 204 -0.42 12.96 10.05
N LEU A 205 0.50 13.80 9.56
CA LEU A 205 1.90 13.73 9.93
C LEU A 205 2.13 14.19 11.37
N PRO A 206 2.98 13.50 12.15
CA PRO A 206 3.36 13.97 13.47
C PRO A 206 4.16 15.27 13.36
N GLY A 207 3.94 16.21 14.28
CA GLY A 207 4.76 17.43 14.36
C GLY A 207 6.03 17.25 15.21
N THR A 208 6.02 16.29 16.13
CA THR A 208 7.12 15.94 17.05
C THR A 208 7.02 14.46 17.45
N GLY A 209 8.03 13.93 18.13
CA GLY A 209 8.05 12.57 18.69
C GLY A 209 9.17 11.69 18.12
N ASP A 210 9.23 10.44 18.56
CA ASP A 210 10.31 9.49 18.18
C ASP A 210 9.82 8.38 17.23
N GLY A 211 8.59 8.50 16.74
CA GLY A 211 7.99 7.57 15.78
C GLY A 211 8.45 7.82 14.35
N LEU A 212 8.44 6.77 13.52
CA LEU A 212 8.76 6.86 12.09
C LEU A 212 7.46 6.83 11.28
N THR A 213 7.31 7.73 10.31
CA THR A 213 6.23 7.68 9.32
C THR A 213 6.78 7.30 7.95
N LEU A 214 6.27 6.21 7.38
CA LEU A 214 6.51 5.80 6.00
C LEU A 214 5.28 6.12 5.15
N ILE A 215 5.46 6.85 4.06
CA ILE A 215 4.41 7.15 3.08
C ILE A 215 4.77 6.41 1.80
N THR A 216 3.79 5.77 1.16
CA THR A 216 3.96 5.32 -0.23
C THR A 216 3.04 6.13 -1.13
N SER A 217 3.54 6.60 -2.27
CA SER A 217 2.72 7.26 -3.28
C SER A 217 3.27 7.00 -4.68
N ARG A 218 2.43 7.19 -5.70
CA ARG A 218 2.93 7.32 -7.08
C ARG A 218 3.62 8.68 -7.27
N ARG A 219 3.09 9.72 -6.62
CA ARG A 219 3.57 11.10 -6.68
C ARG A 219 4.77 11.35 -5.77
N MET A 220 5.55 12.36 -6.13
CA MET A 220 6.67 12.85 -5.32
C MET A 220 6.23 13.71 -4.13
N LEU A 221 4.94 14.11 -4.09
CA LEU A 221 4.34 14.94 -3.05
C LEU A 221 5.24 16.13 -2.68
N GLY A 222 5.65 16.89 -3.70
CA GLY A 222 6.68 17.93 -3.61
C GLY A 222 6.37 19.01 -2.59
N GLY A 223 5.08 19.27 -2.32
CA GLY A 223 4.66 20.28 -1.35
C GLY A 223 4.86 19.89 0.11
N LEU A 224 5.19 18.64 0.45
CA LEU A 224 5.45 18.26 1.85
C LEU A 224 6.83 18.71 2.34
N ASP A 225 6.82 19.41 3.46
CA ASP A 225 8.01 19.90 4.16
C ASP A 225 8.65 18.79 5.01
N ASP A 226 9.97 18.84 5.20
CA ASP A 226 10.73 17.93 6.07
C ASP A 226 10.55 16.41 5.78
N VAL A 227 10.24 16.05 4.54
CA VAL A 227 10.08 14.65 4.10
C VAL A 227 11.32 14.15 3.34
N ARG A 228 11.88 13.03 3.81
CA ARG A 228 12.93 12.31 3.08
C ARG A 228 12.33 11.51 1.92
N ARG A 229 12.54 11.97 0.70
CA ARG A 229 12.09 11.29 -0.53
C ARG A 229 13.08 10.21 -0.95
N THR A 230 12.56 9.02 -1.25
CA THR A 230 13.31 7.86 -1.73
C THR A 230 12.61 7.30 -2.96
N GLY A 231 13.13 7.63 -4.14
CA GLY A 231 12.68 7.08 -5.41
C GLY A 231 13.15 5.64 -5.58
N LEU A 232 12.24 4.76 -5.99
CA LEU A 232 12.55 3.36 -6.27
C LEU A 232 12.65 3.15 -7.79
N GLY A 233 13.82 2.69 -8.24
CA GLY A 233 14.04 2.23 -9.62
C GLY A 233 13.77 0.73 -9.78
N PRO A 234 13.84 0.17 -11.00
CA PRO A 234 13.80 -1.28 -11.23
C PRO A 234 14.88 -2.03 -10.45
N LEU A 235 14.71 -3.34 -10.27
CA LEU A 235 15.76 -4.17 -9.67
C LEU A 235 16.98 -4.27 -10.59
N THR A 236 18.14 -4.53 -10.02
CA THR A 236 19.31 -4.90 -10.83
C THR A 236 19.10 -6.28 -11.49
N PRO A 237 19.89 -6.64 -12.52
CA PRO A 237 19.84 -7.99 -13.09
C PRO A 237 20.04 -9.09 -12.04
N ASP A 238 20.99 -8.92 -11.12
CA ASP A 238 21.29 -9.89 -10.06
C ASP A 238 20.15 -10.01 -9.03
N GLU A 239 19.58 -8.87 -8.63
CA GLU A 239 18.39 -8.84 -7.77
C GLU A 239 17.19 -9.49 -8.47
N SER A 240 17.05 -9.30 -9.79
CA SER A 240 15.96 -9.89 -10.57
C SER A 240 16.10 -11.41 -10.65
N ALA A 241 17.31 -11.91 -10.91
CA ALA A 241 17.61 -13.34 -10.92
C ALA A 241 17.36 -13.96 -9.53
N THR A 242 17.78 -13.27 -8.47
CA THR A 242 17.57 -13.71 -7.09
C THR A 242 16.07 -13.76 -6.74
N LEU A 243 15.29 -12.77 -7.18
CA LEU A 243 13.83 -12.77 -6.97
C LEU A 243 13.14 -13.90 -7.73
N LEU A 244 13.53 -14.16 -8.98
CA LEU A 244 12.99 -15.28 -9.76
C LEU A 244 13.30 -16.62 -9.09
N ALA A 245 14.55 -16.82 -8.65
CA ALA A 245 14.98 -18.02 -7.93
C ALA A 245 14.23 -18.22 -6.61
N ALA A 246 13.93 -17.14 -5.89
CA ALA A 246 13.13 -17.18 -4.66
C ALA A 246 11.68 -17.61 -4.88
N VAL A 247 11.15 -17.44 -6.10
CA VAL A 247 9.80 -17.88 -6.47
C VAL A 247 9.82 -19.29 -7.06
N THR A 248 10.83 -19.65 -7.85
CA THR A 248 11.02 -20.99 -8.42
C THR A 248 12.48 -21.26 -8.78
N ASP A 249 12.94 -22.46 -8.44
CA ASP A 249 14.23 -23.03 -8.83
C ASP A 249 14.40 -23.29 -10.34
N ARG A 250 13.30 -23.25 -11.11
CA ARG A 250 13.30 -23.49 -12.57
C ARG A 250 13.67 -22.25 -13.40
N ALA A 251 13.70 -21.07 -12.79
CA ALA A 251 14.09 -19.84 -13.47
C ALA A 251 15.60 -19.64 -13.38
N THR A 252 16.37 -20.42 -14.15
CA THR A 252 17.84 -20.39 -14.14
C THR A 252 18.45 -20.11 -15.51
N GLY A 253 19.72 -19.71 -15.51
CA GLY A 253 20.52 -19.51 -16.73
C GLY A 253 20.05 -18.35 -17.62
N PRO A 254 20.45 -18.34 -18.90
CA PRO A 254 20.16 -17.24 -19.84
C PRO A 254 18.66 -16.96 -20.04
N ALA A 255 17.82 -17.99 -19.89
CA ALA A 255 16.37 -17.83 -20.00
C ALA A 255 15.79 -16.98 -18.86
N ALA A 256 16.35 -17.08 -17.64
CA ALA A 256 15.93 -16.27 -16.50
C ALA A 256 16.29 -14.80 -16.70
N ALA A 257 17.49 -14.51 -17.18
CA ALA A 257 17.91 -13.15 -17.55
C ALA A 257 16.97 -12.56 -18.60
N ARG A 258 16.67 -13.32 -19.66
CA ARG A 258 15.73 -12.88 -20.71
C ARG A 258 14.31 -12.64 -20.16
N ILE A 259 13.82 -13.46 -19.24
CA ILE A 259 12.53 -13.21 -18.56
C ILE A 259 12.60 -11.90 -17.77
N ALA A 260 13.71 -11.64 -17.07
CA ALA A 260 13.88 -10.44 -16.26
C ALA A 260 13.87 -9.16 -17.12
N ASP A 261 14.58 -9.18 -18.25
CA ASP A 261 14.61 -8.08 -19.22
C ASP A 261 13.20 -7.80 -19.77
N LEU A 262 12.48 -8.85 -20.18
CA LEU A 262 11.11 -8.74 -20.69
C LEU A 262 10.11 -8.27 -19.62
N CYS A 263 10.41 -8.50 -18.35
CA CYS A 263 9.67 -7.99 -17.20
C CYS A 263 10.08 -6.56 -16.81
N GLY A 264 11.05 -5.95 -17.51
CA GLY A 264 11.59 -4.63 -17.19
C GLY A 264 12.19 -4.56 -15.79
N HIS A 265 12.69 -5.68 -15.25
CA HIS A 265 13.17 -5.83 -13.88
C HIS A 265 12.18 -5.35 -12.80
N LEU A 266 10.88 -5.40 -13.09
CA LEU A 266 9.83 -4.96 -12.18
C LEU A 266 9.49 -6.09 -11.19
N PRO A 267 9.57 -5.87 -9.86
CA PRO A 267 9.29 -6.93 -8.88
C PRO A 267 7.94 -7.61 -9.06
N LEU A 268 6.88 -6.84 -9.37
CA LEU A 268 5.56 -7.39 -9.63
C LEU A 268 5.55 -8.33 -10.84
N ALA A 269 6.14 -7.90 -11.96
CA ALA A 269 6.18 -8.69 -13.19
C ALA A 269 7.01 -9.97 -13.02
N LEU A 270 8.17 -9.86 -12.38
CA LEU A 270 9.06 -10.99 -12.06
C LEU A 270 8.35 -12.04 -11.21
N ARG A 271 7.63 -11.61 -10.15
CA ARG A 271 6.87 -12.54 -9.31
C ARG A 271 5.77 -13.24 -10.09
N ILE A 272 5.02 -12.52 -10.93
CA ILE A 272 3.97 -13.12 -11.77
C ILE A 272 4.57 -14.14 -12.75
N ALA A 273 5.67 -13.79 -13.42
CA ALA A 273 6.36 -14.69 -14.33
C ALA A 273 6.89 -15.95 -13.62
N GLY A 274 7.54 -15.77 -12.46
CA GLY A 274 8.04 -16.87 -11.63
C GLY A 274 6.91 -17.78 -11.13
N THR A 275 5.83 -17.22 -10.58
CA THR A 275 4.67 -18.00 -10.11
C THR A 275 4.00 -18.74 -11.27
N ARG A 276 3.93 -18.12 -12.45
CA ARG A 276 3.38 -18.73 -13.66
C ARG A 276 4.22 -19.91 -14.14
N LEU A 277 5.54 -19.77 -14.11
CA LEU A 277 6.46 -20.87 -14.39
C LEU A 277 6.22 -21.96 -13.36
N ALA A 278 6.29 -21.64 -12.06
CA ALA A 278 6.08 -22.57 -10.94
C ALA A 278 4.79 -23.39 -11.05
N ALA A 279 3.69 -22.77 -11.45
CA ALA A 279 2.38 -23.41 -11.59
C ALA A 279 2.21 -24.28 -12.86
N ARG A 280 3.16 -24.26 -13.80
CA ARG A 280 3.11 -25.04 -15.05
C ARG A 280 4.35 -25.91 -15.19
N PRO A 281 4.29 -27.18 -14.75
CA PRO A 281 5.44 -28.11 -14.83
C PRO A 281 5.96 -28.30 -16.25
N ASP A 282 5.07 -28.34 -17.26
CA ASP A 282 5.43 -28.54 -18.67
C ASP A 282 6.12 -27.33 -19.32
N TRP A 283 6.15 -26.19 -18.62
CA TRP A 283 6.79 -24.98 -19.14
C TRP A 283 8.24 -24.91 -18.68
N THR A 284 9.15 -24.71 -19.64
CA THR A 284 10.53 -24.32 -19.37
C THR A 284 10.66 -22.80 -19.26
N ALA A 285 11.71 -22.32 -18.61
CA ALA A 285 12.02 -20.88 -18.59
C ALA A 285 12.20 -20.32 -20.01
N ALA A 286 12.82 -21.08 -20.92
CA ALA A 286 12.99 -20.69 -22.32
C ALA A 286 11.64 -20.55 -23.04
N HIS A 287 10.71 -21.47 -22.81
CA HIS A 287 9.35 -21.39 -23.36
C HIS A 287 8.61 -20.14 -22.86
N LEU A 288 8.69 -19.85 -21.55
CA LEU A 288 8.09 -18.65 -20.98
C LEU A 288 8.72 -17.38 -21.57
N ALA A 289 10.04 -17.32 -21.69
CA ALA A 289 10.76 -16.19 -22.30
C ALA A 289 10.31 -15.95 -23.74
N ALA A 290 10.17 -17.00 -24.55
CA ALA A 290 9.69 -16.91 -25.93
C ALA A 290 8.26 -16.36 -26.00
N ARG A 291 7.37 -16.78 -25.08
CA ARG A 291 6.00 -16.26 -25.02
C ARG A 291 5.93 -14.82 -24.53
N LEU A 292 6.77 -14.43 -23.57
CA LEU A 292 6.88 -13.05 -23.11
C LEU A 292 7.50 -12.14 -24.18
N ALA A 293 8.33 -12.68 -25.08
CA ALA A 293 8.92 -11.90 -26.16
C ALA A 293 7.85 -11.27 -27.08
N ASP A 294 6.73 -11.98 -27.31
CA ASP A 294 5.59 -11.48 -28.08
C ASP A 294 4.89 -10.29 -27.36
N PRO A 295 5.00 -9.06 -27.89
CA PRO A 295 4.40 -7.87 -27.29
C PRO A 295 2.89 -7.97 -27.12
N ALA A 296 2.19 -8.64 -28.04
CA ALA A 296 0.73 -8.74 -28.04
C ALA A 296 0.19 -9.65 -26.92
N ARG A 297 1.05 -10.51 -26.36
CA ARG A 297 0.69 -11.46 -25.29
C ARG A 297 1.33 -11.12 -23.96
N ARG A 298 2.37 -10.29 -23.94
CA ARG A 298 3.20 -10.04 -22.76
C ARG A 298 2.39 -9.58 -21.54
N LEU A 299 1.53 -8.58 -21.69
CA LEU A 299 0.73 -8.06 -20.56
C LEU A 299 -0.30 -9.07 -20.04
N ALA A 300 -0.95 -9.82 -20.93
CA ALA A 300 -1.84 -10.92 -20.55
C ALA A 300 -1.08 -12.05 -19.82
N LEU A 301 0.19 -12.28 -20.18
CA LEU A 301 1.06 -13.22 -19.49
C LEU A 301 1.54 -12.72 -18.12
N LEU A 302 1.61 -11.40 -17.93
CA LEU A 302 1.98 -10.76 -16.67
C LEU A 302 0.77 -10.36 -15.82
N SER A 303 -0.23 -11.26 -15.79
CA SER A 303 -1.41 -11.17 -14.94
C SER A 303 -1.60 -12.48 -14.16
N SER A 304 -2.08 -12.43 -12.92
CA SER A 304 -2.33 -13.59 -12.06
C SER A 304 -3.53 -13.33 -11.17
N GLY A 305 -4.67 -13.94 -11.51
CA GLY A 305 -5.95 -13.67 -10.85
C GLY A 305 -6.34 -12.20 -10.97
N ASP A 306 -6.61 -11.59 -9.83
CA ASP A 306 -6.99 -10.20 -9.59
C ASP A 306 -5.80 -9.22 -9.53
N THR A 307 -4.55 -9.71 -9.60
CA THR A 307 -3.35 -8.88 -9.62
C THR A 307 -2.63 -8.99 -10.97
N GLY A 308 -2.30 -7.87 -11.61
CA GLY A 308 -1.56 -7.87 -12.87
C GLY A 308 -0.85 -6.56 -13.14
N VAL A 309 0.18 -6.62 -14.00
CA VAL A 309 0.93 -5.43 -14.42
C VAL A 309 -0.02 -4.45 -15.12
N ALA A 310 -0.81 -4.92 -16.08
CA ALA A 310 -1.78 -4.09 -16.81
C ALA A 310 -2.84 -3.46 -15.90
N ALA A 311 -3.35 -4.19 -14.91
CA ALA A 311 -4.30 -3.65 -13.94
C ALA A 311 -3.67 -2.54 -13.09
N THR A 312 -2.45 -2.76 -12.60
CA THR A 312 -1.71 -1.77 -11.79
C THR A 312 -1.41 -0.49 -12.58
N ILE A 313 -1.01 -0.61 -13.85
CA ILE A 313 -0.81 0.53 -14.75
C ILE A 313 -2.16 1.22 -15.01
N GLY A 314 -3.22 0.44 -15.25
CA GLY A 314 -4.56 0.94 -15.51
C GLY A 314 -5.13 1.82 -14.40
N HIS A 315 -4.85 1.49 -13.13
CA HIS A 315 -5.24 2.34 -12.00
C HIS A 315 -4.53 3.71 -12.02
N SER A 316 -3.27 3.75 -12.46
CA SER A 316 -2.53 5.01 -12.59
C SER A 316 -2.98 5.79 -13.83
N HIS A 317 -3.25 5.11 -14.94
CA HIS A 317 -3.82 5.70 -16.15
C HIS A 317 -5.21 6.32 -15.89
N ALA A 318 -6.04 5.68 -15.07
CA ALA A 318 -7.36 6.19 -14.70
C ALA A 318 -7.32 7.49 -13.86
N GLN A 319 -6.18 7.83 -13.26
CA GLN A 319 -6.02 9.06 -12.49
C GLN A 319 -5.57 10.25 -13.34
N LEU A 320 -5.16 10.01 -14.59
CA LEU A 320 -4.85 11.09 -15.53
C LEU A 320 -6.11 11.85 -15.95
N SER A 321 -5.92 13.13 -16.22
CA SER A 321 -6.85 14.02 -16.91
C SER A 321 -7.23 13.46 -18.28
N GLY A 322 -8.33 13.95 -18.86
CA GLY A 322 -8.76 13.53 -20.20
C GLY A 322 -7.67 13.77 -21.26
N GLU A 323 -6.94 14.87 -21.14
CA GLU A 323 -5.82 15.21 -22.02
C GLU A 323 -4.59 14.33 -21.75
N GLY A 324 -4.25 14.10 -20.48
CA GLY A 324 -3.17 13.21 -20.06
C GLY A 324 -3.37 11.79 -20.56
N ARG A 325 -4.60 11.25 -20.50
CA ARG A 325 -4.94 9.93 -21.08
C ARG A 325 -4.76 9.90 -22.60
N ALA A 326 -5.16 10.97 -23.30
CA ALA A 326 -4.95 11.07 -24.74
C ALA A 326 -3.46 11.15 -25.10
N LEU A 327 -2.69 11.94 -24.37
CA LEU A 327 -1.24 12.02 -24.54
C LEU A 327 -0.58 10.66 -24.27
N PHE A 328 -0.94 10.00 -23.16
CA PHE A 328 -0.43 8.68 -22.78
C PHE A 328 -0.56 7.67 -23.91
N ARG A 329 -1.74 7.56 -24.54
CA ARG A 329 -1.96 6.69 -25.70
C ARG A 329 -1.11 7.10 -26.91
N ARG A 330 -1.06 8.39 -27.23
CA ARG A 330 -0.40 8.90 -28.44
C ARG A 330 1.12 8.86 -28.37
N ILE A 331 1.72 8.96 -27.18
CA ILE A 331 3.17 8.77 -26.98
C ILE A 331 3.61 7.37 -27.44
N ALA A 332 2.72 6.37 -27.41
CA ALA A 332 3.04 5.02 -27.93
C ALA A 332 3.37 5.00 -29.44
N HIS A 333 3.10 6.08 -30.18
CA HIS A 333 3.54 6.24 -31.57
C HIS A 333 5.00 6.70 -31.71
N LEU A 334 5.61 7.26 -30.66
CA LEU A 334 6.99 7.73 -30.73
C LEU A 334 7.95 6.54 -30.82
N PRO A 335 8.92 6.58 -31.75
CA PRO A 335 9.93 5.54 -31.84
C PRO A 335 10.97 5.69 -30.73
N GLY A 336 11.53 4.56 -30.30
CA GLY A 336 12.68 4.53 -29.41
C GLY A 336 12.34 4.55 -27.90
N PRO A 337 13.39 4.53 -27.05
CA PRO A 337 13.24 4.42 -25.61
C PRO A 337 13.00 5.75 -24.91
N GLY A 338 13.25 6.90 -25.56
CA GLY A 338 13.07 8.21 -24.95
C GLY A 338 12.73 9.30 -25.97
N PHE A 339 12.21 10.41 -25.47
CA PHE A 339 11.75 11.55 -26.25
C PHE A 339 11.83 12.85 -25.43
N ALA A 340 11.66 13.99 -26.09
CA ALA A 340 11.68 15.31 -25.48
C ALA A 340 10.35 16.05 -25.69
N ALA A 341 10.09 17.10 -24.91
CA ALA A 341 8.84 17.89 -24.97
C ALA A 341 8.46 18.38 -26.39
N PRO A 342 9.38 18.80 -27.27
CA PRO A 342 9.01 19.21 -28.64
C PRO A 342 8.33 18.11 -29.48
N ALA A 343 8.66 16.84 -29.24
CA ALA A 343 7.99 15.72 -29.92
C ALA A 343 6.51 15.60 -29.49
N VAL A 344 6.20 15.96 -28.25
CA VAL A 344 4.82 15.99 -27.73
C VAL A 344 4.02 17.17 -28.27
N GLY A 345 4.65 18.34 -28.41
CA GLY A 345 4.04 19.47 -29.14
C GLY A 345 3.60 19.05 -30.54
N ALA A 346 4.47 18.37 -31.30
CA ALA A 346 4.15 17.86 -32.64
C ALA A 346 3.03 16.80 -32.65
N LEU A 347 2.99 15.91 -31.64
CA LEU A 347 1.95 14.90 -31.48
C LEU A 347 0.57 15.51 -31.21
N THR A 348 0.52 16.50 -30.32
CA THR A 348 -0.73 17.01 -29.75
C THR A 348 -1.22 18.28 -30.45
N GLY A 349 -0.34 18.98 -31.17
CA GLY A 349 -0.60 20.33 -31.68
C GLY A 349 -0.58 21.40 -30.58
N ALA A 350 -0.09 21.05 -29.38
CA ALA A 350 -0.01 21.97 -28.25
C ALA A 350 1.25 22.83 -28.31
N GLY A 351 1.21 23.97 -27.61
CA GLY A 351 2.40 24.77 -27.36
C GLY A 351 3.44 24.03 -26.51
N PRO A 352 4.70 24.52 -26.45
CA PRO A 352 5.76 23.88 -25.69
C PRO A 352 5.46 23.79 -24.19
N ASP A 353 4.89 24.84 -23.59
CA ASP A 353 4.56 24.85 -22.16
C ASP A 353 3.45 23.84 -21.84
N ASP A 354 2.36 23.84 -22.61
CA ASP A 354 1.28 22.85 -22.49
C ASP A 354 1.77 21.40 -22.66
N ALA A 355 2.77 21.19 -23.54
CA ALA A 355 3.35 19.87 -23.76
C ALA A 355 4.15 19.39 -22.54
N THR A 356 4.89 20.29 -21.90
CA THR A 356 5.64 20.03 -20.68
C THR A 356 4.70 19.76 -19.51
N ASP A 357 3.69 20.59 -19.28
CA ASP A 357 2.71 20.41 -18.19
C ASP A 357 2.00 19.06 -18.29
N ARG A 358 1.61 18.66 -19.50
CA ARG A 358 1.00 17.35 -19.73
C ARG A 358 1.99 16.20 -19.52
N LEU A 359 3.27 16.38 -19.84
CA LEU A 359 4.30 15.38 -19.56
C LEU A 359 4.57 15.24 -18.07
N ASP A 360 4.58 16.35 -17.35
CA ASP A 360 4.77 16.40 -15.91
C ASP A 360 3.64 15.66 -15.19
N GLU A 361 2.40 15.75 -15.67
CA GLU A 361 1.28 14.94 -15.15
C GLU A 361 1.59 13.42 -15.20
N LEU A 362 2.15 12.94 -16.32
CA LEU A 362 2.50 11.53 -16.47
C LEU A 362 3.72 11.13 -15.62
N VAL A 363 4.70 12.04 -15.48
CA VAL A 363 5.88 11.83 -14.60
C VAL A 363 5.44 11.76 -13.15
N GLU A 364 4.57 12.67 -12.72
CA GLU A 364 4.06 12.73 -11.35
C GLU A 364 3.41 11.42 -10.94
N ILE A 365 2.67 10.75 -11.83
CA ILE A 365 2.02 9.48 -11.50
C ILE A 365 2.88 8.24 -11.81
N GLY A 366 4.13 8.45 -12.21
CA GLY A 366 5.13 7.41 -12.46
C GLY A 366 4.84 6.57 -13.71
N LEU A 367 4.14 7.14 -14.70
CA LEU A 367 3.95 6.54 -16.02
C LEU A 367 5.06 6.93 -17.00
N LEU A 368 5.79 8.01 -16.71
CA LEU A 368 7.02 8.41 -17.38
C LEU A 368 8.15 8.59 -16.36
N GLU A 369 9.38 8.49 -16.85
CA GLU A 369 10.60 8.75 -16.10
C GLU A 369 11.36 9.92 -16.74
N THR A 370 11.87 10.82 -15.92
CA THR A 370 12.81 11.86 -16.37
C THR A 370 14.23 11.27 -16.41
N VAL A 371 14.86 11.27 -17.58
CA VAL A 371 16.21 10.71 -17.79
C VAL A 371 17.29 11.78 -17.97
N GLY A 372 16.91 13.05 -17.92
CA GLY A 372 17.78 14.22 -18.04
C GLY A 372 16.94 15.49 -18.17
N HIS A 373 17.58 16.63 -18.39
CA HIS A 373 16.89 17.90 -18.66
C HIS A 373 15.97 17.74 -19.88
N ASP A 374 14.67 17.92 -19.68
CA ASP A 374 13.60 17.85 -20.70
C ASP A 374 13.57 16.55 -21.51
N ARG A 375 14.08 15.45 -20.94
CA ARG A 375 14.08 14.13 -21.56
C ARG A 375 13.30 13.14 -20.73
N TYR A 376 12.41 12.43 -21.43
CA TYR A 376 11.45 11.52 -20.86
C TYR A 376 11.63 10.13 -21.45
N ARG A 377 11.39 9.11 -20.63
CA ARG A 377 11.34 7.71 -21.02
C ARG A 377 10.02 7.11 -20.56
N MET A 378 9.39 6.35 -21.45
CA MET A 378 8.25 5.50 -21.08
C MET A 378 8.75 4.07 -20.86
N PRO A 379 8.62 3.51 -19.64
CA PRO A 379 8.99 2.12 -19.38
C PRO A 379 8.28 1.14 -20.32
N ASP A 380 8.97 0.08 -20.75
CA ASP A 380 8.49 -0.81 -21.81
C ASP A 380 7.11 -1.43 -21.55
N LEU A 381 6.84 -1.92 -20.34
CA LEU A 381 5.53 -2.49 -19.99
C LEU A 381 4.43 -1.42 -19.97
N ILE A 382 4.77 -0.17 -19.64
CA ILE A 382 3.85 0.97 -19.71
C ILE A 382 3.59 1.35 -21.17
N ARG A 383 4.61 1.32 -22.02
CA ARG A 383 4.48 1.54 -23.47
C ARG A 383 3.60 0.49 -24.14
N LEU A 384 3.72 -0.78 -23.76
CA LEU A 384 2.83 -1.83 -24.24
C LEU A 384 1.37 -1.57 -23.84
N TYR A 385 1.15 -1.15 -22.59
CA TYR A 385 -0.19 -0.84 -22.10
C TYR A 385 -0.78 0.37 -22.85
N ALA A 386 0.03 1.41 -23.06
CA ALA A 386 -0.34 2.58 -23.85
C ALA A 386 -0.72 2.20 -25.29
N ALA A 387 0.04 1.31 -25.93
CA ALA A 387 -0.26 0.81 -27.27
C ALA A 387 -1.58 0.03 -27.31
N GLU A 388 -1.84 -0.86 -26.34
CA GLU A 388 -3.13 -1.55 -26.25
C GLU A 388 -4.30 -0.57 -26.11
N ARG A 389 -4.18 0.45 -25.24
CA ARG A 389 -5.20 1.50 -25.09
C ARG A 389 -5.38 2.33 -26.35
N LEU A 390 -4.29 2.71 -27.01
CA LEU A 390 -4.32 3.42 -28.29
C LEU A 390 -5.12 2.65 -29.35
N HIS A 391 -4.90 1.34 -29.45
CA HIS A 391 -5.64 0.49 -30.40
C HIS A 391 -7.12 0.30 -30.03
N ALA A 392 -7.43 0.22 -28.74
CA ALA A 392 -8.79 -0.01 -28.26
C ALA A 392 -9.66 1.26 -28.26
N GLU A 393 -9.07 2.42 -27.95
CA GLU A 393 -9.80 3.66 -27.68
C GLU A 393 -9.71 4.68 -28.83
N GLU A 394 -8.71 4.59 -29.72
CA GLU A 394 -8.57 5.54 -30.85
C GLU A 394 -8.91 4.92 -32.21
N THR A 395 -9.71 5.66 -32.98
CA THR A 395 -10.10 5.26 -34.34
C THR A 395 -8.88 5.14 -35.25
N ALA A 396 -8.98 4.31 -36.30
CA ALA A 396 -7.91 4.16 -37.28
C ALA A 396 -7.52 5.51 -37.93
N ALA A 397 -8.51 6.37 -38.20
CA ALA A 397 -8.29 7.70 -38.75
C ALA A 397 -7.52 8.63 -37.80
N ALA A 398 -7.85 8.62 -36.50
CA ALA A 398 -7.13 9.42 -35.49
C ALA A 398 -5.68 8.95 -35.31
N ARG A 399 -5.45 7.64 -35.31
CA ARG A 399 -4.11 7.04 -35.26
C ARG A 399 -3.28 7.45 -36.48
N GLU A 400 -3.87 7.41 -37.67
CA GLU A 400 -3.17 7.81 -38.90
C GLU A 400 -2.90 9.32 -38.97
N ALA A 401 -3.81 10.16 -38.49
CA ALA A 401 -3.56 11.59 -38.34
C ALA A 401 -2.37 11.86 -37.40
N THR A 402 -2.30 11.16 -36.27
CA THR A 402 -1.19 11.28 -35.31
C THR A 402 0.13 10.83 -35.94
N ARG A 403 0.18 9.69 -36.63
CA ARG A 403 1.40 9.26 -37.36
C ARG A 403 1.86 10.28 -38.38
N ARG A 404 0.94 10.85 -39.17
CA ARG A 404 1.27 11.89 -40.17
C ARG A 404 1.90 13.12 -39.53
N ARG A 405 1.39 13.58 -38.38
CA ARG A 405 1.98 14.71 -37.63
C ARG A 405 3.41 14.42 -37.16
N ILE A 406 3.66 13.22 -36.63
CA ILE A 406 5.00 12.81 -36.20
C ILE A 406 5.97 12.79 -37.38
N SER A 407 5.56 12.22 -38.50
CA SER A 407 6.37 12.14 -39.72
C SER A 407 6.66 13.52 -40.31
N ALA A 408 5.70 14.45 -40.25
CA ALA A 408 5.90 15.84 -40.68
C ALA A 408 6.83 16.62 -39.74
N GLY A 409 6.79 16.34 -38.42
CA GLY A 409 7.62 17.00 -37.41
C GLY A 409 9.02 16.39 -37.23
N ARG A 410 9.31 15.23 -37.84
CA ARG A 410 10.58 14.46 -37.67
C ARG A 410 11.87 15.27 -37.78
N PRO A 411 12.02 16.22 -38.73
CA PRO A 411 13.23 17.02 -38.85
C PRO A 411 13.51 17.92 -37.63
N ALA A 412 12.48 18.30 -36.88
CA ALA A 412 12.58 19.26 -35.77
C ALA A 412 12.94 18.62 -34.42
N TRP A 413 12.72 17.32 -34.22
CA TRP A 413 12.99 16.63 -32.94
C TRP A 413 14.03 15.49 -33.03
N SER A 414 14.42 15.02 -34.23
CA SER A 414 15.52 14.06 -34.38
C SER A 414 16.88 14.66 -34.03
N VAL A 415 17.08 15.97 -34.27
CA VAL A 415 18.29 16.71 -33.89
C VAL A 415 18.46 16.76 -32.36
N ALA A 416 17.37 16.62 -31.60
CA ALA A 416 17.41 16.47 -30.15
C ALA A 416 17.67 15.02 -29.69
N ALA A 417 17.55 14.00 -30.55
CA ALA A 417 17.77 12.60 -30.17
C ALA A 417 19.24 12.15 -30.27
N GLU A 418 20.07 12.79 -31.09
CA GLU A 418 21.43 12.32 -31.40
C GLU A 418 22.54 12.79 -30.46
N VAL A 419 22.30 13.81 -29.61
CA VAL A 419 23.32 14.28 -28.66
C VAL A 419 23.08 13.63 -27.28
N GLY A 420 23.56 12.40 -27.12
CA GLY A 420 23.58 11.70 -25.83
C GLY A 420 23.16 10.23 -25.88
N CYS A 421 23.62 9.45 -26.86
CA CYS A 421 23.66 7.99 -26.71
C CYS A 421 24.65 7.66 -25.58
N ILE A 422 24.13 7.25 -24.42
CA ILE A 422 24.86 6.28 -23.60
C ILE A 422 24.67 4.94 -24.32
N ASP A 423 25.79 4.37 -24.75
CA ASP A 423 25.86 3.08 -25.46
C ASP A 423 25.03 2.00 -24.77
N VAL A 424 24.03 1.48 -25.48
CA VAL A 424 23.41 0.20 -25.19
C VAL A 424 23.65 -0.66 -26.43
N PRO A 425 24.32 -1.82 -26.34
CA PRO A 425 24.71 -2.58 -27.51
C PRO A 425 23.47 -3.12 -28.23
N THR A 426 23.35 -2.76 -29.51
CA THR A 426 22.42 -3.37 -30.45
C THR A 426 22.88 -4.80 -30.73
N TYR A 427 22.14 -5.80 -30.24
CA TYR A 427 22.28 -7.17 -30.73
C TYR A 427 21.55 -7.28 -32.06
N GLY A 428 22.32 -7.52 -33.12
CA GLY A 428 21.83 -7.98 -34.43
C GLY A 428 21.46 -9.45 -34.45
#